data_AF-A0A9P6YZV2-F1
#
_entry.id   AF-A0A9P6YZV2-F1
#
_cell.length_a   1.000
_cell.length_b   1.000
_cell.length_c   1.000
_cell.angle_alpha   90.00
_cell.angle_beta   90.00
_cell.angle_gamma   90.00
#
_symmetry.space_group_name_H-M   'P 1'
#
loop_
_entity.id
_entity.type
_entity.pdbx_description
1 polymer ?
#
loop_
_entity_poly.entity_id
_entity_poly.type
_entity_poly.pdbx_seq_one_letter_code
_entity_poly.pdbx_strand_id
1 'polypeptide(L)'
;MTPQNPFYPPQPTPTQPTMTHPEEFHPLYTDWLSHDMFKTDPYHDLFGFISPPLTASPVSENESSLPPPPADFISLFPDMIDTHLPPPQPVQIQPAKRRLAPLMPKTAIPCPGPPNPPTVKRKGIEAGDEVAVKRQKNTDAARRSRMKKVLKMEQLEEQVKALASENARLTTRVAVLESEKGTLVFKEQSLEDRIRVLESQLSEAHRALAIVRS
;
A
#
# COMPACT_ATOMS: atom_id res chain seq x y z
N MET A 1 6.53 -74.29 -2.13
CA MET A 1 6.27 -74.22 -0.67
C MET A 1 6.69 -72.84 -0.19
N THR A 2 5.72 -71.98 0.08
CA THR A 2 5.90 -70.61 0.60
C THR A 2 5.16 -70.53 1.94
N PRO A 3 5.81 -70.12 3.04
CA PRO A 3 5.11 -70.02 4.32
C PRO A 3 4.26 -68.74 4.38
N GLN A 4 2.95 -68.92 4.60
CA GLN A 4 2.03 -67.86 5.00
C GLN A 4 2.38 -67.39 6.41
N ASN A 5 2.39 -66.06 6.59
CA ASN A 5 2.67 -65.40 7.86
C ASN A 5 1.33 -64.92 8.45
N PRO A 6 0.80 -65.49 9.55
CA PRO A 6 -0.55 -65.20 10.03
C PRO A 6 -0.50 -64.33 11.30
N PHE A 7 -0.09 -63.06 11.22
CA PHE A 7 -0.24 -62.15 12.35
C PHE A 7 -0.32 -60.69 11.89
N TYR A 8 -1.52 -60.24 11.52
CA TYR A 8 -1.86 -58.82 11.58
C TYR A 8 -3.16 -58.66 12.39
N PRO A 9 -3.16 -57.86 13.47
CA PRO A 9 -4.38 -57.54 14.20
C PRO A 9 -5.28 -56.60 13.38
N PRO A 10 -6.61 -56.64 13.60
CA PRO A 10 -7.57 -55.82 12.86
C PRO A 10 -7.39 -54.33 13.17
N GLN A 11 -7.37 -53.51 12.12
CA GLN A 11 -7.36 -52.04 12.18
C GLN A 11 -8.72 -51.51 12.70
N PRO A 12 -8.74 -50.50 13.60
CA PRO A 12 -9.97 -49.87 14.04
C PRO A 12 -10.56 -48.97 12.94
N THR A 13 -11.87 -49.12 12.70
CA THR A 13 -12.65 -48.30 11.76
C THR A 13 -12.81 -46.85 12.24
N PRO A 14 -12.74 -45.84 11.35
CA PRO A 14 -12.95 -44.44 11.72
C PRO A 14 -14.43 -44.15 11.99
N THR A 15 -14.74 -43.83 13.26
CA THR A 15 -16.04 -43.30 13.70
C THR A 15 -16.23 -41.89 13.13
N GLN A 16 -17.27 -41.69 12.32
CA GLN A 16 -17.61 -40.35 11.81
C GLN A 16 -18.16 -39.46 12.94
N PRO A 17 -17.79 -38.16 13.00
CA PRO A 17 -18.33 -37.22 13.97
C PRO A 17 -19.76 -36.81 13.60
N THR A 18 -20.68 -37.10 14.51
CA THR A 18 -22.05 -36.58 14.57
C THR A 18 -22.06 -35.06 14.54
N MET A 19 -22.66 -34.47 13.50
CA MET A 19 -22.97 -33.04 13.41
C MET A 19 -24.14 -32.71 14.34
N THR A 20 -23.86 -32.21 15.54
CA THR A 20 -24.86 -31.52 16.37
C THR A 20 -24.88 -30.04 16.00
N HIS A 21 -25.99 -29.64 15.41
CA HIS A 21 -26.43 -28.27 15.16
C HIS A 21 -26.57 -27.50 16.49
N PRO A 22 -26.05 -26.26 16.61
CA PRO A 22 -26.62 -25.27 17.52
C PRO A 22 -27.26 -24.16 16.70
N GLU A 23 -28.59 -24.19 16.69
CA GLU A 23 -29.41 -23.01 16.48
C GLU A 23 -29.15 -21.95 17.56
N GLU A 24 -29.41 -20.70 17.17
CA GLU A 24 -29.74 -19.55 18.03
C GLU A 24 -28.64 -18.97 18.93
N PHE A 25 -27.82 -18.09 18.35
CA PHE A 25 -27.27 -16.93 19.07
C PHE A 25 -27.45 -15.66 18.24
N HIS A 26 -28.54 -14.95 18.56
CA HIS A 26 -28.86 -13.53 18.40
C HIS A 26 -28.11 -12.66 17.35
N PRO A 27 -28.81 -12.12 16.34
CA PRO A 27 -28.33 -11.06 15.47
C PRO A 27 -28.65 -9.67 16.07
N LEU A 28 -27.84 -9.18 17.01
CA LEU A 28 -27.95 -7.79 17.52
C LEU A 28 -26.67 -6.96 17.33
N TYR A 29 -25.66 -7.48 16.64
CA TYR A 29 -24.36 -6.80 16.48
C TYR A 29 -24.08 -6.24 15.07
N THR A 30 -25.00 -6.38 14.13
CA THR A 30 -24.81 -5.95 12.73
C THR A 30 -25.28 -4.52 12.43
N ASP A 31 -25.94 -3.83 13.35
CA ASP A 31 -26.66 -2.58 13.01
C ASP A 31 -25.82 -1.30 13.09
N TRP A 32 -24.65 -1.32 13.75
CA TRP A 32 -23.82 -0.12 13.93
C TRP A 32 -22.76 0.13 12.84
N LEU A 33 -22.58 -0.80 11.89
CA LEU A 33 -21.59 -0.64 10.82
C LEU A 33 -22.16 -0.11 9.49
N SER A 34 -23.49 0.03 9.39
CA SER A 34 -24.15 0.30 8.10
C SER A 34 -24.42 1.78 7.81
N HIS A 35 -24.07 2.72 8.71
CA HIS A 35 -24.60 4.08 8.60
C HIS A 35 -23.75 5.11 7.82
N ASP A 36 -22.49 4.83 7.45
CA ASP A 36 -21.60 5.92 6.98
C ASP A 36 -20.86 5.71 5.64
N MET A 37 -21.22 4.72 4.81
CA MET A 37 -20.42 4.42 3.60
C MET A 37 -21.12 4.60 2.24
N PHE A 38 -22.36 5.10 2.18
CA PHE A 38 -23.03 5.36 0.90
C PHE A 38 -23.56 6.80 0.79
N LYS A 39 -22.65 7.77 0.81
CA LYS A 39 -22.84 8.99 0.00
C LYS A 39 -22.13 8.75 -1.32
N THR A 40 -22.84 8.10 -2.22
CA THR A 40 -22.50 8.02 -3.64
C THR A 40 -22.60 9.42 -4.23
N ASP A 41 -21.47 9.94 -4.71
CA ASP A 41 -21.42 11.17 -5.50
C ASP A 41 -22.20 10.98 -6.82
N PRO A 42 -23.11 11.90 -7.20
CA PRO A 42 -23.96 11.77 -8.37
C PRO A 42 -23.29 12.17 -9.70
N TYR A 43 -21.96 12.22 -9.78
CA TYR A 43 -21.24 12.80 -10.94
C TYR A 43 -20.68 11.80 -11.96
N HIS A 44 -20.92 10.49 -11.80
CA HIS A 44 -20.32 9.50 -12.69
C HIS A 44 -21.04 9.26 -14.03
N ASP A 45 -22.18 9.90 -14.30
CA ASP A 45 -23.04 9.51 -15.44
C ASP A 45 -23.07 10.47 -16.64
N LEU A 46 -22.19 11.48 -16.72
CA LEU A 46 -22.25 12.46 -17.82
C LEU A 46 -21.25 12.24 -18.98
N PHE A 47 -20.31 11.30 -18.88
CA PHE A 47 -19.34 11.03 -19.96
C PHE A 47 -19.43 9.61 -20.53
N GLY A 48 -20.62 9.01 -20.49
CA GLY A 48 -20.92 7.67 -21.00
C GLY A 48 -21.17 7.57 -22.50
N PHE A 49 -20.52 8.36 -23.36
CA PHE A 49 -20.68 8.20 -24.81
C PHE A 49 -19.36 8.33 -25.58
N ILE A 50 -19.06 7.24 -26.30
CA ILE A 50 -18.08 7.05 -27.38
C ILE A 50 -16.67 6.64 -26.93
N SER A 51 -16.45 5.33 -26.85
CA SER A 51 -15.16 4.73 -27.22
C SER A 51 -15.40 3.59 -28.20
N PRO A 52 -14.86 3.65 -29.43
CA PRO A 52 -14.98 2.58 -30.42
C PRO A 52 -14.08 1.39 -30.05
N PRO A 53 -14.39 0.17 -30.52
CA PRO A 53 -13.56 -1.00 -30.27
C PRO A 53 -12.30 -0.91 -31.12
N LEU A 54 -11.13 -0.76 -30.48
CA LEU A 54 -9.86 -0.89 -31.17
C LEU A 54 -9.53 -2.37 -31.34
N THR A 55 -9.52 -2.74 -32.61
CA THR A 55 -9.21 -4.02 -33.23
C THR A 55 -7.81 -4.50 -32.86
N ALA A 56 -7.69 -5.81 -32.65
CA ALA A 56 -6.43 -6.54 -32.49
C ALA A 56 -5.42 -6.18 -33.59
N SER A 57 -4.20 -5.80 -33.18
CA SER A 57 -3.02 -5.82 -34.06
C SER A 57 -2.21 -7.08 -33.79
N PRO A 58 -1.68 -7.73 -34.84
CA PRO A 58 -0.96 -8.99 -34.72
C PRO A 58 0.41 -8.80 -34.08
N VAL A 59 0.81 -9.87 -33.41
CA VAL A 59 2.15 -10.12 -32.87
C VAL A 59 3.17 -9.96 -34.01
N SER A 60 4.23 -9.19 -33.77
CA SER A 60 5.42 -9.18 -34.61
C SER A 60 6.57 -9.64 -33.72
N GLU A 61 6.91 -10.92 -33.85
CA GLU A 61 8.12 -11.50 -33.28
C GLU A 61 9.28 -11.09 -34.18
N ASN A 62 10.12 -10.16 -33.71
CA ASN A 62 11.42 -9.93 -34.30
C ASN A 62 12.45 -9.83 -33.17
N GLU A 63 12.98 -10.99 -32.79
CA GLU A 63 14.20 -11.08 -31.99
C GLU A 63 15.36 -10.53 -32.82
N SER A 64 15.77 -9.30 -32.52
CA SER A 64 17.06 -8.76 -32.94
C SER A 64 17.90 -8.60 -31.69
N SER A 65 18.84 -9.53 -31.50
CA SER A 65 19.87 -9.50 -30.47
C SER A 65 20.76 -8.27 -30.65
N LEU A 66 20.48 -7.20 -29.92
CA LEU A 66 21.42 -6.10 -29.70
C LEU A 66 21.64 -5.94 -28.19
N PRO A 67 22.88 -5.71 -27.75
CA PRO A 67 23.16 -5.47 -26.34
C PRO A 67 22.43 -4.20 -25.88
N PRO A 68 21.89 -4.18 -24.64
CA PRO A 68 21.19 -3.01 -24.14
C PRO A 68 22.16 -1.82 -24.06
N PRO A 69 21.76 -0.62 -24.52
CA PRO A 69 22.52 0.58 -24.21
C PRO A 69 22.58 0.78 -22.69
N PRO A 70 23.65 1.36 -22.15
CA PRO A 70 23.72 1.69 -20.73
C PRO A 70 22.51 2.57 -20.40
N ALA A 71 21.68 2.09 -19.48
CA ALA A 71 20.61 2.88 -18.93
C ALA A 71 21.25 4.08 -18.23
N ASP A 72 21.21 5.23 -18.88
CA ASP A 72 21.36 6.52 -18.23
C ASP A 72 20.19 6.61 -17.25
N PHE A 73 20.42 6.14 -16.03
CA PHE A 73 19.58 6.47 -14.90
C PHE A 73 19.58 7.99 -14.81
N ILE A 74 18.54 8.60 -15.37
CA ILE A 74 18.17 9.97 -15.08
C ILE A 74 17.89 9.97 -13.58
N SER A 75 18.92 10.30 -12.80
CA SER A 75 18.82 10.50 -11.36
C SER A 75 17.77 11.59 -11.16
N LEU A 76 16.57 11.18 -10.78
CA LEU A 76 15.43 12.06 -10.50
C LEU A 76 15.71 13.03 -9.33
N PHE A 77 16.86 12.85 -8.64
CA PHE A 77 17.33 13.67 -7.53
C PHE A 77 18.86 13.89 -7.64
N PRO A 78 19.33 14.86 -8.44
CA PRO A 78 20.75 15.20 -8.52
C PRO A 78 21.35 15.67 -7.17
N ASP A 79 20.52 16.22 -6.29
CA ASP A 79 20.99 16.87 -5.05
C ASP A 79 21.28 15.91 -3.88
N MET A 80 21.05 14.60 -4.05
CA MET A 80 21.32 13.62 -2.98
C MET A 80 22.70 12.96 -3.05
N ILE A 81 23.45 13.13 -4.14
CA ILE A 81 24.71 12.39 -4.38
C ILE A 81 25.99 13.10 -3.92
N ASP A 82 25.94 14.40 -3.59
CA ASP A 82 27.12 15.16 -3.11
C ASP A 82 27.18 15.25 -1.57
N THR A 83 26.94 14.13 -0.89
CA THR A 83 27.39 13.99 0.49
C THR A 83 28.65 13.12 0.52
N HIS A 84 29.82 13.79 0.56
CA HIS A 84 31.12 13.22 0.97
C HIS A 84 31.09 12.78 2.45
N LEU A 85 30.12 11.93 2.82
CA LEU A 85 30.08 11.31 4.11
C LEU A 85 31.11 10.16 4.10
N PRO A 86 32.03 10.12 5.08
CA PRO A 86 32.97 9.02 5.19
C PRO A 86 32.20 7.70 5.31
N PRO A 87 32.70 6.60 4.73
CA PRO A 87 32.06 5.31 4.84
C PRO A 87 31.80 4.99 6.32
N PRO A 88 30.58 4.57 6.71
CA PRO A 88 30.28 4.28 8.10
C PRO A 88 31.24 3.20 8.56
N GLN A 89 32.12 3.55 9.50
CA GLN A 89 33.01 2.57 10.09
C GLN A 89 32.16 1.48 10.73
N PRO A 90 32.50 0.19 10.53
CA PRO A 90 31.83 -0.89 11.23
C PRO A 90 31.99 -0.63 12.73
N VAL A 91 30.91 -0.25 13.38
CA VAL A 91 30.87 -0.08 14.83
C VAL A 91 31.23 -1.44 15.40
N GLN A 92 32.45 -1.56 15.93
CA GLN A 92 32.83 -2.72 16.74
C GLN A 92 31.86 -2.74 17.93
N ILE A 93 30.87 -3.61 17.85
CA ILE A 93 30.01 -3.96 18.96
C ILE A 93 30.91 -4.71 19.94
N GLN A 94 31.59 -3.96 20.80
CA GLN A 94 32.13 -4.56 22.01
C GLN A 94 30.95 -5.18 22.75
N PRO A 95 31.05 -6.43 23.26
CA PRO A 95 30.08 -6.98 24.17
C PRO A 95 30.18 -6.20 25.48
N ALA A 96 29.61 -5.00 25.50
CA ALA A 96 29.35 -4.27 26.71
C ALA A 96 28.46 -5.19 27.54
N LYS A 97 29.01 -5.64 28.68
CA LYS A 97 28.28 -6.30 29.76
C LYS A 97 27.23 -5.31 30.28
N ARG A 98 26.15 -5.14 29.53
CA ARG A 98 24.95 -4.45 29.97
C ARG A 98 24.34 -5.34 31.04
N ARG A 99 24.68 -5.03 32.28
CA ARG A 99 23.81 -5.40 33.40
C ARG A 99 22.45 -4.81 33.08
N LEU A 100 21.50 -5.69 32.79
CA LEU A 100 20.08 -5.37 32.70
C LEU A 100 19.66 -4.84 34.07
N ALA A 101 19.73 -3.53 34.24
CA ALA A 101 19.02 -2.87 35.32
C ALA A 101 17.55 -2.76 34.88
N PRO A 102 16.59 -3.32 35.63
CA PRO A 102 15.19 -3.11 35.36
C PRO A 102 14.89 -1.61 35.55
N LEU A 103 14.47 -0.93 34.48
CA LEU A 103 13.84 0.38 34.54
C LEU A 103 12.43 0.21 35.14
N MET A 104 12.38 0.09 36.46
CA MET A 104 11.15 0.17 37.23
C MET A 104 10.86 1.65 37.54
N PRO A 105 9.64 2.16 37.30
CA PRO A 105 9.24 3.46 37.82
C PRO A 105 9.15 3.40 39.34
N LYS A 106 9.85 4.32 40.01
CA LYS A 106 9.85 4.48 41.47
C LYS A 106 8.53 5.12 41.91
N THR A 107 7.55 4.30 42.27
CA THR A 107 6.54 4.66 43.27
C THR A 107 6.73 3.72 44.45
N ALA A 108 7.33 4.27 45.52
CA ALA A 108 7.60 3.56 46.74
C ALA A 108 6.27 3.27 47.47
N ILE A 109 5.83 2.02 47.38
CA ILE A 109 4.87 1.43 48.32
C ILE A 109 5.70 0.52 49.25
N PRO A 110 5.56 0.61 50.58
CA PRO A 110 6.29 -0.25 51.51
C PRO A 110 5.98 -1.72 51.25
N CYS A 111 7.02 -2.53 50.99
CA CYS A 111 6.91 -3.99 50.93
C CYS A 111 6.70 -4.57 52.33
N PRO A 112 5.62 -5.33 52.59
CA PRO A 112 5.53 -6.22 53.73
C PRO A 112 5.97 -7.64 53.31
N GLY A 113 7.22 -8.01 53.61
CA GLY A 113 7.70 -9.39 53.75
C GLY A 113 7.68 -10.34 52.53
N PRO A 114 8.52 -11.40 52.52
CA PRO A 114 8.41 -12.48 51.54
C PRO A 114 7.10 -13.26 51.74
N PRO A 115 6.39 -13.63 50.66
CA PRO A 115 5.15 -14.39 50.77
C PRO A 115 5.46 -15.81 51.25
N ASN A 116 4.88 -16.17 52.39
CA ASN A 116 4.72 -17.57 52.79
C ASN A 116 4.11 -18.37 51.62
N PRO A 117 4.51 -19.64 51.39
CA PRO A 117 3.84 -20.50 50.42
C PRO A 117 2.35 -20.57 50.79
N PRO A 118 1.43 -20.28 49.86
CA PRO A 118 0.01 -20.27 50.16
C PRO A 118 -0.41 -21.68 50.56
N THR A 119 -0.74 -21.83 51.84
CA THR A 119 -1.41 -23.02 52.35
C THR A 119 -2.78 -23.12 51.69
N VAL A 120 -2.98 -24.25 51.04
CA VAL A 120 -4.17 -24.64 50.30
C VAL A 120 -5.37 -24.67 51.25
N LYS A 121 -6.18 -23.61 51.32
CA LYS A 121 -7.49 -23.66 51.99
C LYS A 121 -8.57 -22.97 51.16
N ARG A 122 -9.19 -23.80 50.31
CA ARG A 122 -10.63 -23.81 49.97
C ARG A 122 -11.22 -22.48 49.47
N LYS A 123 -10.81 -22.08 48.27
CA LYS A 123 -11.66 -21.36 47.31
C LYS A 123 -11.24 -21.71 45.87
N GLY A 124 -11.01 -23.01 45.63
CA GLY A 124 -10.28 -23.53 44.47
C GLY A 124 -11.11 -23.87 43.23
N ILE A 125 -12.45 -23.74 43.28
CA ILE A 125 -13.34 -24.08 42.16
C ILE A 125 -13.67 -22.80 41.37
N GLU A 126 -14.23 -21.79 42.05
CA GLU A 126 -14.57 -20.49 41.43
C GLU A 126 -13.37 -19.73 40.84
N ALA A 127 -12.19 -19.82 41.46
CA ALA A 127 -10.98 -19.14 40.97
C ALA A 127 -10.38 -19.81 39.71
N GLY A 128 -10.58 -21.12 39.54
CA GLY A 128 -10.18 -21.85 38.33
C GLY A 128 -11.05 -21.46 37.14
N ASP A 129 -12.35 -21.37 37.38
CA ASP A 129 -13.34 -20.94 36.38
C ASP A 129 -13.12 -19.48 35.97
N GLU A 130 -12.81 -18.58 36.91
CA GLU A 130 -12.49 -17.19 36.59
C GLU A 130 -11.21 -17.06 35.73
N VAL A 131 -10.20 -17.89 35.97
CA VAL A 131 -8.97 -17.94 35.16
C VAL A 131 -9.26 -18.49 33.76
N ALA A 132 -10.08 -19.52 33.63
CA ALA A 132 -10.49 -20.07 32.35
C ALA A 132 -11.25 -19.02 31.51
N VAL A 133 -12.20 -18.30 32.13
CA VAL A 133 -12.93 -17.20 31.47
C VAL A 133 -11.99 -16.07 31.03
N LYS A 134 -10.99 -15.69 31.83
CA LYS A 134 -9.99 -14.68 31.44
C LYS A 134 -9.14 -15.13 30.26
N ARG A 135 -8.72 -16.40 30.21
CA ARG A 135 -7.98 -16.97 29.07
C ARG A 135 -8.83 -16.99 27.81
N GLN A 136 -10.10 -17.35 27.93
CA GLN A 136 -11.04 -17.32 26.80
C GLN A 136 -11.22 -15.90 26.27
N LYS A 137 -11.46 -14.92 27.16
CA LYS A 137 -11.59 -13.50 26.79
C LYS A 137 -10.32 -12.93 26.15
N ASN A 138 -9.13 -13.27 26.66
CA ASN A 138 -7.86 -12.85 26.05
C ASN A 138 -7.64 -13.50 24.68
N THR A 139 -8.00 -14.77 24.53
CA THR A 139 -7.92 -15.48 23.24
C THR A 139 -8.83 -14.80 22.21
N ASP A 140 -10.06 -14.45 22.59
CA ASP A 140 -10.97 -13.71 21.72
C ASP A 140 -10.45 -12.30 21.40
N ALA A 141 -9.92 -11.59 22.40
CA ALA A 141 -9.30 -10.28 22.19
C ALA A 141 -8.12 -10.34 21.21
N ALA A 142 -7.28 -11.37 21.30
CA ALA A 142 -6.17 -11.59 20.37
C ALA A 142 -6.68 -11.90 18.96
N ARG A 143 -7.72 -12.73 18.83
CA ARG A 143 -8.39 -13.02 17.54
C ARG A 143 -8.95 -11.74 16.91
N ARG A 144 -9.73 -10.96 17.66
CA ARG A 144 -10.28 -9.68 17.21
C ARG A 144 -9.18 -8.70 16.79
N SER A 145 -8.09 -8.65 17.54
CA SER A 145 -6.95 -7.78 17.21
C SER A 145 -6.29 -8.18 15.90
N ARG A 146 -6.10 -9.49 15.66
CA ARG A 146 -5.61 -10.00 14.37
C ARG A 146 -6.56 -9.67 13.22
N MET A 147 -7.85 -9.89 13.41
CA MET A 147 -8.87 -9.58 12.39
C MET A 147 -8.88 -8.08 12.05
N LYS A 148 -8.87 -7.20 13.05
CA LYS A 148 -8.77 -5.75 12.84
C LYS A 148 -7.51 -5.36 12.08
N LYS A 149 -6.38 -6.02 12.35
CA LYS A 149 -5.13 -5.78 11.62
C LYS A 149 -5.25 -6.17 10.15
N VAL A 150 -5.83 -7.34 9.85
CA VAL A 150 -6.05 -7.80 8.46
C VAL A 150 -6.93 -6.80 7.71
N LEU A 151 -8.09 -6.43 8.27
CA LEU A 151 -8.98 -5.44 7.66
C LEU A 151 -8.28 -4.09 7.44
N LYS A 152 -7.44 -3.65 8.38
CA LYS A 152 -6.69 -2.40 8.21
C LYS A 152 -5.65 -2.51 7.08
N MET A 153 -4.99 -3.66 6.95
CA MET A 153 -4.06 -3.92 5.86
C MET A 153 -4.78 -3.89 4.51
N GLU A 154 -5.92 -4.58 4.39
CA GLU A 154 -6.75 -4.60 3.17
C GLU A 154 -7.20 -3.18 2.78
N GLN A 155 -7.67 -2.39 3.75
CA GLN A 155 -8.06 -0.99 3.50
C GLN A 155 -6.87 -0.15 2.99
N LEU A 156 -5.67 -0.34 3.56
CA LEU A 156 -4.49 0.38 3.10
C LEU A 156 -4.08 -0.04 1.70
N GLU A 157 -4.16 -1.33 1.37
CA GLU A 157 -3.90 -1.83 0.02
C GLU A 157 -4.88 -1.24 -1.01
N GLU A 158 -6.16 -1.12 -0.66
CA GLU A 158 -7.16 -0.48 -1.51
C GLU A 158 -6.86 1.01 -1.71
N GLN A 159 -6.51 1.73 -0.63
CA GLN A 159 -6.11 3.13 -0.72
C GLN A 159 -4.87 3.31 -1.61
N VAL A 160 -3.87 2.44 -1.49
CA VAL A 160 -2.68 2.47 -2.36
C VAL A 160 -3.08 2.25 -3.82
N LYS A 161 -3.95 1.28 -4.12
CA LYS A 161 -4.42 1.04 -5.49
C LYS A 161 -5.18 2.26 -6.04
N ALA A 162 -6.09 2.83 -5.25
CA ALA A 162 -6.85 4.02 -5.64
C ALA A 162 -5.92 5.21 -5.91
N LEU A 163 -5.01 5.52 -4.99
CA LEU A 163 -4.04 6.60 -5.13
C LEU A 163 -3.08 6.38 -6.30
N ALA A 164 -2.63 5.15 -6.55
CA ALA A 164 -1.78 4.83 -7.69
C ALA A 164 -2.52 5.02 -9.02
N SER A 165 -3.79 4.60 -9.10
CA SER A 165 -4.62 4.80 -10.29
C SER A 165 -4.87 6.27 -10.58
N GLU A 166 -5.13 7.07 -9.54
CA GLU A 166 -5.35 8.50 -9.66
C GLU A 166 -4.05 9.22 -10.05
N ASN A 167 -2.91 8.82 -9.48
CA ASN A 167 -1.61 9.35 -9.86
C ASN A 167 -1.31 9.07 -11.34
N ALA A 168 -1.56 7.84 -11.82
CA ALA A 168 -1.37 7.51 -13.24
C ALA A 168 -2.26 8.36 -14.16
N ARG A 169 -3.53 8.56 -13.77
CA ARG A 169 -4.48 9.41 -14.48
C ARG A 169 -4.01 10.87 -14.54
N LEU A 170 -3.60 11.43 -13.40
CA LEU A 170 -3.12 12.81 -13.32
C LEU A 170 -1.83 13.01 -14.11
N THR A 171 -0.86 12.09 -13.98
CA THR A 171 0.39 12.09 -14.75
C THR A 171 0.12 12.10 -16.26
N THR A 172 -0.81 11.26 -16.73
CA THR A 172 -1.21 11.25 -18.15
C THR A 172 -1.82 12.59 -18.57
N ARG A 173 -2.69 13.17 -17.74
CA ARG A 173 -3.31 14.47 -18.04
C ARG A 173 -2.28 15.59 -18.10
N VAL A 174 -1.30 15.59 -17.19
CA VAL A 174 -0.19 16.55 -17.19
C VAL A 174 0.60 16.44 -18.49
N ALA A 175 1.01 15.22 -18.88
CA ALA A 175 1.76 15.01 -20.13
C ALA A 175 1.00 15.52 -21.37
N VAL A 176 -0.31 15.27 -21.45
CA VAL A 176 -1.16 15.79 -22.54
C VAL A 176 -1.17 17.31 -22.53
N LEU A 177 -1.44 17.94 -21.39
CA LEU A 177 -1.48 19.41 -21.27
C LEU A 177 -0.13 20.06 -21.57
N GLU A 178 0.98 19.44 -21.18
CA GLU A 178 2.32 19.91 -21.50
C GLU A 178 2.60 19.85 -23.01
N SER A 179 2.14 18.80 -23.70
CA SER A 179 2.24 18.70 -25.16
C SER A 179 1.39 19.74 -25.90
N GLU A 180 0.17 19.99 -25.41
CA GLU A 180 -0.74 21.01 -25.95
C GLU A 180 -0.15 22.41 -25.74
N LYS A 181 0.36 22.69 -24.54
CA LYS A 181 1.05 23.93 -24.22
C LYS A 181 2.26 24.15 -25.14
N GLY A 182 3.11 23.14 -25.31
CA GLY A 182 4.26 23.23 -26.21
C GLY A 182 3.85 23.55 -27.66
N THR A 183 2.77 22.94 -28.13
CA THR A 183 2.21 23.20 -29.47
C THR A 183 1.69 24.62 -29.61
N LEU A 184 1.01 25.15 -28.59
CA LEU A 184 0.50 26.53 -28.61
C LEU A 184 1.64 27.55 -28.59
N VAL A 185 2.65 27.36 -27.74
CA VAL A 185 3.84 28.22 -27.67
C VAL A 185 4.58 28.25 -29.00
N PHE A 186 4.74 27.09 -29.66
CA PHE A 186 5.36 27.03 -30.98
C PHE A 186 4.56 27.82 -32.03
N LYS A 187 3.23 27.72 -32.02
CA LYS A 187 2.37 28.48 -32.94
C LYS A 187 2.44 29.98 -32.67
N GLU A 188 2.43 30.38 -31.40
CA GLU A 188 2.57 31.78 -30.99
C GLU A 188 3.88 32.36 -31.51
N GLN A 189 5.00 31.69 -31.26
CA GLN A 189 6.31 32.10 -31.76
C GLN A 189 6.34 32.21 -33.29
N SER A 190 5.77 31.23 -34.01
CA SER A 190 5.70 31.27 -35.47
C SER A 190 4.88 32.47 -35.99
N LEU A 191 3.80 32.84 -35.30
CA LEU A 191 3.00 34.01 -35.65
C LEU A 191 3.72 35.31 -35.34
N GLU A 192 4.40 35.41 -34.19
CA GLU A 192 5.22 36.56 -33.82
C GLU A 192 6.35 36.82 -34.83
N ASP A 193 7.05 35.76 -35.25
CA ASP A 193 8.11 35.89 -36.26
C ASP A 193 7.54 36.35 -37.61
N ARG A 194 6.35 35.83 -38.00
CA ARG A 194 5.67 36.27 -39.22
C ARG A 194 5.25 37.74 -39.14
N ILE A 195 4.72 38.18 -37.99
CA ILE A 195 4.36 39.59 -37.75
C ILE A 195 5.62 40.45 -37.89
N ARG A 196 6.72 40.07 -37.24
CA ARG A 196 8.00 40.81 -37.33
C ARG A 196 8.48 40.98 -38.78
N VAL A 197 8.37 39.93 -39.59
CA VAL A 197 8.72 39.99 -41.02
C VAL A 197 7.80 40.95 -41.77
N LEU A 198 6.49 40.87 -41.56
CA LEU A 198 5.52 41.74 -42.23
C LEU A 198 5.69 43.21 -41.82
N GLU A 199 5.96 43.49 -40.55
CA GLU A 199 6.26 44.83 -40.05
C GLU A 199 7.54 45.40 -40.68
N SER A 200 8.58 44.57 -40.82
CA SER A 200 9.80 44.94 -41.51
C SER A 200 9.53 45.32 -42.96
N GLN A 201 8.79 44.48 -43.71
CA GLN A 201 8.40 44.74 -45.09
C GLN A 201 7.57 46.02 -45.23
N LEU A 202 6.63 46.25 -44.32
CA LEU A 202 5.81 47.47 -44.30
C LEU A 202 6.68 48.72 -44.09
N SER A 203 7.63 48.65 -43.15
CA SER A 203 8.57 49.76 -42.89
C SER A 203 9.49 50.06 -44.08
N GLU A 204 9.89 49.04 -44.82
CA GLU A 204 10.72 49.18 -46.02
C GLU A 204 9.92 49.80 -47.17
N ALA A 205 8.69 49.33 -47.40
CA ALA A 205 7.79 49.90 -48.39
C ALA A 205 7.49 51.38 -48.10
N HIS A 206 7.25 51.75 -46.84
CA HIS A 206 7.07 53.15 -46.44
C HIS A 206 8.32 54.00 -46.72
N ARG A 207 9.52 53.48 -46.42
CA ARG A 207 10.78 54.17 -46.73
C ARG A 207 10.97 54.36 -48.23
N ALA A 208 10.70 53.33 -49.04
CA ALA A 208 10.81 53.41 -50.49
C ALA A 208 9.84 54.46 -51.09
N LEU A 209 8.59 54.48 -50.64
CA LEU A 209 7.60 55.47 -51.10
C LEU A 209 7.93 56.90 -50.67
N ALA A 210 8.54 57.08 -49.50
CA ALA A 210 8.99 58.39 -49.05
C ALA A 210 10.13 58.94 -49.92
N ILE A 211 11.07 58.08 -50.34
CA ILE A 211 12.19 58.45 -51.23
C ILE A 211 11.69 58.83 -52.63
N VAL A 212 10.70 58.12 -53.18
CA VAL A 212 10.18 58.42 -54.54
C VAL A 212 9.42 59.76 -54.60
N ARG A 213 8.91 60.23 -53.46
CA ARG A 213 8.13 61.49 -53.38
C ARG A 213 8.97 62.73 -53.05
N SER A 214 10.22 62.55 -52.61
CA SER A 214 11.18 63.63 -52.36
C SER A 214 12.01 63.94 -53.59
#